data_AF-A0A4Q3RQT0-F1
#
_entry.id   AF-A0A4Q3RQT0-F1
#
_cell.length_a   1.000
_cell.length_b   1.000
_cell.length_c   1.000
_cell.angle_alpha   90.00
_cell.angle_beta   90.00
_cell.angle_gamma   90.00
#
_symmetry.space_group_name_H-M   'P 1'
#
loop_
_entity.id
_entity.type
_entity.pdbx_description
1 polymer ?
#
loop_
_entity_poly.entity_id
_entity_poly.type
_entity_poly.pdbx_seq_one_letter_code
_entity_poly.pdbx_strand_id
1 'polypeptide(L)'
;MLLWIFNRTPFLKKSRHAKAILLIACLWLFALLTGGFASVLRSAVMFTVIVTGKYYFKQSSVYNSLATSAFILLCYNPYLLWDVGFQLSYCAVIGIIAFQQFIYRKRYFSNWLVRYIWSMVSVTLAAQIGAFPLCIYYFHQFPNLFLITNLISVPLSTIILFGEILLIIIAAFETLAGWLGIGLSAAIYAMNAVIMFFDSFSFSVLDHIYANMFTTWFLYGTVALLMAWWMNKSRRVLHFGLGCLAVFAALHAIAHIQLQQQKKVIIYNVSRQKAIDFIDKKQFLFVGDSVMMKEGLQQNFHLKPARIYYQASKQVDSMPSLRQANGYYQFYNKKLLFMDSSAVLQVPDTAIAIDVLLLSHNPKVDIEELLQSVKPACIVFDASNSLWKIQKWKSACEALNLRCHSVPEAGAFVLDVDGP
;
A
#
# COMPACT_ATOMS: atom_id res chain seq x y z
N MET A 1 3.37 13.38 25.30
CA MET A 1 4.58 13.43 26.16
C MET A 1 5.17 14.84 26.28
N LEU A 2 5.43 15.56 25.17
CA LEU A 2 5.95 16.95 25.22
C LEU A 2 5.10 17.90 26.08
N LEU A 3 3.77 17.83 25.99
CA LEU A 3 2.85 18.59 26.85
C LEU A 3 3.01 18.28 28.35
N TRP A 4 3.38 17.05 28.70
CA TRP A 4 3.62 16.63 30.08
C TRP A 4 4.94 17.22 30.60
N ILE A 5 5.99 17.21 29.79
CA ILE A 5 7.29 17.83 30.09
C ILE A 5 7.14 19.34 30.25
N PHE A 6 6.47 20.03 29.32
CA PHE A 6 6.25 21.49 29.38
C PHE A 6 5.29 21.95 30.49
N ASN A 7 4.50 21.03 31.07
CA ASN A 7 3.69 21.35 32.25
C ASN A 7 4.47 21.26 33.57
N ARG A 8 5.63 20.59 33.59
CA ARG A 8 6.54 20.55 34.74
C ARG A 8 7.58 21.67 34.74
N THR A 9 7.91 22.28 33.61
CA THR A 9 8.84 23.41 33.58
C THR A 9 8.16 24.73 34.04
N PRO A 10 8.65 25.39 35.10
CA PRO A 10 7.97 26.52 35.75
C PRO A 10 7.88 27.78 34.87
N PHE A 11 8.84 28.01 33.97
CA PHE A 11 8.85 29.17 33.05
C PHE A 11 7.76 29.08 31.97
N LEU A 12 7.48 27.90 31.42
CA LEU A 12 6.42 27.71 30.42
C LEU A 12 5.02 27.63 31.06
N LYS A 13 4.92 27.52 32.38
CA LYS A 13 3.63 27.40 33.10
C LYS A 13 2.73 28.63 32.93
N LYS A 14 3.30 29.84 32.77
CA LYS A 14 2.57 31.12 32.73
C LYS A 14 2.06 31.54 31.34
N SER A 15 2.75 31.20 30.24
CA SER A 15 2.35 31.64 28.88
C SER A 15 1.88 30.47 28.02
N ARG A 16 0.56 30.39 27.78
CA ARG A 16 -0.04 29.37 26.92
C ARG A 16 0.36 29.54 25.44
N HIS A 17 0.60 30.78 25.00
CA HIS A 17 1.09 31.08 23.64
C HIS A 17 2.50 30.54 23.42
N ALA A 18 3.42 30.82 24.35
CA ALA A 18 4.81 30.36 24.24
C ALA A 18 4.91 28.83 24.18
N LYS A 19 4.05 28.13 24.93
CA LYS A 19 3.91 26.66 24.85
C LYS A 19 3.50 26.17 23.47
N ALA A 20 2.46 26.77 22.88
CA ALA A 20 1.97 26.37 21.57
C ALA A 20 3.01 26.61 20.48
N ILE A 21 3.64 27.79 20.47
CA ILE A 21 4.70 28.15 19.52
C ILE A 21 5.88 27.20 19.65
N LEU A 22 6.36 26.94 20.87
CA LEU A 22 7.51 26.08 21.09
C LEU A 22 7.23 24.60 20.73
N LEU A 23 6.01 24.12 20.97
CA LEU A 23 5.58 22.79 20.51
C LEU A 23 5.57 22.70 18.98
N ILE A 24 4.96 23.68 18.31
CA ILE A 24 4.88 23.71 16.85
C ILE A 24 6.30 23.82 16.25
N ALA A 25 7.14 24.71 16.80
CA ALA A 25 8.52 24.88 16.34
C ALA A 25 9.35 23.59 16.50
N CYS A 26 9.28 22.94 17.66
CA CYS A 26 9.97 21.67 17.90
C CYS A 26 9.49 20.58 16.92
N LEU A 27 8.18 20.53 16.66
CA LEU A 27 7.58 19.55 15.76
C LEU A 27 8.01 19.78 14.30
N TRP A 28 8.00 21.02 13.81
CA TRP A 28 8.44 21.36 12.45
C TRP A 28 9.95 21.18 12.27
N LEU A 29 10.76 21.54 13.28
CA LEU A 29 12.19 21.29 13.27
C LEU A 29 12.47 19.78 13.16
N PHE A 30 11.73 18.95 13.89
CA PHE A 30 11.80 17.49 13.75
C PHE A 30 11.37 17.00 12.36
N ALA A 31 10.28 17.55 11.81
CA ALA A 31 9.83 17.19 10.46
C ALA A 31 10.88 17.50 9.39
N LEU A 32 11.61 18.61 9.53
CA LEU A 32 12.70 18.98 8.62
C LEU A 32 13.95 18.12 8.84
N LEU A 33 14.33 17.86 10.10
CA LEU A 33 15.49 17.01 10.41
C LEU A 33 15.34 15.57 9.91
N THR A 34 14.11 15.05 9.90
CA THR A 34 13.81 13.71 9.36
C THR A 34 13.73 13.66 7.84
N GLY A 35 14.12 14.73 7.14
CA GLY A 35 14.09 14.78 5.67
C GLY A 35 12.71 15.04 5.07
N GLY A 36 11.73 15.45 5.89
CA GLY A 36 10.43 15.89 5.39
C GLY A 36 9.55 14.76 4.84
N PHE A 37 9.71 13.52 5.32
CA PHE A 37 8.87 12.40 4.87
C PHE A 37 7.37 12.76 4.96
N ALA A 38 6.61 12.39 3.92
CA ALA A 38 5.22 12.80 3.76
C ALA A 38 4.33 12.49 4.98
N SER A 39 4.56 11.35 5.65
CA SER A 39 3.83 10.96 6.87
C SER A 39 4.09 11.91 8.05
N VAL A 40 5.34 12.35 8.23
CA VAL A 40 5.74 13.26 9.31
C VAL A 40 5.20 14.67 9.04
N LEU A 41 5.28 15.14 7.80
CA LEU A 41 4.76 16.45 7.40
C LEU A 41 3.23 16.53 7.60
N ARG A 42 2.48 15.48 7.20
CA ARG A 42 1.03 15.42 7.41
C ARG A 42 0.69 15.44 8.90
N SER A 43 1.40 14.64 9.70
CA SER A 43 1.25 14.66 11.16
C SER A 43 1.54 16.06 11.73
N ALA A 44 2.55 16.76 11.20
CA ALA A 44 2.90 18.10 11.62
C ALA A 44 1.82 19.13 11.35
N VAL A 45 1.25 19.11 10.14
CA VAL A 45 0.12 19.96 9.78
C VAL A 45 -1.10 19.66 10.65
N MET A 46 -1.45 18.38 10.83
CA MET A 46 -2.57 17.95 11.69
C MET A 46 -2.40 18.45 13.13
N PHE A 47 -1.24 18.23 13.75
CA PHE A 47 -0.97 18.70 15.12
C PHE A 47 -0.94 20.22 15.21
N THR A 48 -0.39 20.91 14.20
CA THR A 48 -0.36 22.39 14.16
C THR A 48 -1.78 22.94 14.18
N VAL A 49 -2.67 22.41 13.34
CA VAL A 49 -4.08 22.86 13.26
C VAL A 49 -4.85 22.50 14.53
N ILE A 50 -4.64 21.32 15.11
CA ILE A 50 -5.30 20.92 16.37
C ILE A 50 -4.86 21.82 17.54
N VAL A 51 -3.55 22.09 17.68
CA VAL A 51 -3.02 22.95 18.76
C VAL A 51 -3.51 24.38 18.59
N THR A 52 -3.43 24.92 17.37
CA THR A 52 -3.88 26.27 17.03
C THR A 52 -5.38 26.41 17.21
N GLY A 53 -6.16 25.42 16.76
CA GLY A 53 -7.60 25.37 16.89
C GLY A 53 -8.06 25.37 18.35
N LYS A 54 -7.44 24.53 19.19
CA LYS A 54 -7.71 24.52 20.64
C LYS A 54 -7.30 25.83 21.34
N TYR A 55 -6.34 26.55 20.75
CA TYR A 55 -5.84 27.80 21.28
C TYR A 55 -6.78 28.98 20.99
N TYR A 56 -7.11 29.19 19.72
CA TYR A 56 -7.94 30.31 19.27
C TYR A 56 -9.44 30.06 19.52
N PHE A 57 -9.88 28.80 19.49
CA PHE A 57 -11.28 28.43 19.65
C PHE A 57 -11.45 27.54 20.88
N LYS A 58 -11.89 28.14 22.00
CA LYS A 58 -12.11 27.45 23.29
C LYS A 58 -13.02 26.21 23.20
N GLN A 59 -13.88 26.11 22.17
CA GLN A 59 -14.78 24.98 21.93
C GLN A 59 -14.57 24.31 20.55
N SER A 60 -13.36 24.41 19.96
CA SER A 60 -13.12 23.70 18.70
C SER A 60 -13.28 22.19 18.89
N SER A 61 -14.20 21.62 18.11
CA SER A 61 -14.30 20.18 17.93
C SER A 61 -13.02 19.68 17.27
N VAL A 62 -12.41 18.63 17.84
CA VAL A 62 -11.19 18.02 17.29
C VAL A 62 -11.45 17.53 15.85
N TYR A 63 -12.68 17.11 15.54
CA TYR A 63 -13.10 16.74 14.19
C TYR A 63 -13.04 17.92 13.21
N ASN A 64 -13.43 19.12 13.63
CA ASN A 64 -13.35 20.32 12.78
C ASN A 64 -11.91 20.74 12.53
N SER A 65 -11.06 20.63 13.56
CA SER A 65 -9.61 20.86 13.40
C SER A 65 -8.99 19.89 12.41
N LEU A 66 -9.39 18.61 12.48
CA LEU A 66 -8.93 17.57 11.56
C LEU A 66 -9.44 17.80 10.12
N ALA A 67 -10.70 18.18 9.95
CA ALA A 67 -11.26 18.54 8.64
C ALA A 67 -10.54 19.75 8.04
N THR A 68 -10.21 20.75 8.87
CA THR A 68 -9.45 21.93 8.46
C THR A 68 -8.03 21.54 8.03
N SER A 69 -7.35 20.64 8.74
CA SER A 69 -6.02 20.19 8.32
C SER A 69 -6.05 19.41 7.00
N ALA A 70 -7.07 18.58 6.79
CA ALA A 70 -7.27 17.87 5.54
C ALA A 70 -7.51 18.86 4.39
N PHE A 71 -8.38 19.85 4.60
CA PHE A 71 -8.69 20.88 3.62
C PHE A 71 -7.43 21.67 3.21
N ILE A 72 -6.63 22.15 4.17
CA ILE A 72 -5.38 22.88 3.88
C ILE A 72 -4.42 22.03 3.03
N LEU A 73 -4.25 20.76 3.37
CA LEU A 73 -3.38 19.85 2.61
C LEU A 73 -3.92 19.60 1.19
N LEU A 74 -5.23 19.45 1.03
CA LEU A 74 -5.85 19.26 -0.29
C LEU A 74 -5.80 20.52 -1.15
N CYS A 75 -5.84 21.71 -0.55
CA CYS A 75 -5.57 22.96 -1.27
C CYS A 75 -4.12 23.04 -1.79
N TYR A 76 -3.16 22.47 -1.07
CA TYR A 76 -1.78 22.38 -1.53
C TYR A 76 -1.60 21.35 -2.65
N ASN A 77 -2.18 20.16 -2.48
CA ASN A 77 -2.16 19.13 -3.50
C ASN A 77 -3.42 18.25 -3.44
N PRO A 78 -4.34 18.34 -4.42
CA PRO A 78 -5.58 17.57 -4.42
C PRO A 78 -5.34 16.06 -4.63
N TYR A 79 -4.20 15.67 -5.20
CA TYR A 79 -3.85 14.26 -5.39
C TYR A 79 -3.55 13.54 -4.06
N LEU A 80 -3.36 14.28 -2.95
CA LEU A 80 -3.20 13.67 -1.62
C LEU A 80 -4.43 12.84 -1.20
N LEU A 81 -5.60 13.08 -1.77
CA LEU A 81 -6.78 12.24 -1.52
C LEU A 81 -6.58 10.79 -1.98
N TRP A 82 -5.72 10.57 -2.98
CA TRP A 82 -5.38 9.25 -3.51
C TRP A 82 -4.10 8.66 -2.88
N ASP A 83 -3.41 9.43 -2.03
CA ASP A 83 -2.24 8.97 -1.29
C ASP A 83 -2.66 8.01 -0.18
N VAL A 84 -2.20 6.76 -0.26
CA VAL A 84 -2.48 5.71 0.73
C VAL A 84 -2.07 6.15 2.13
N GLY A 85 -0.92 6.82 2.23
CA GLY A 85 -0.42 7.33 3.49
C GLY A 85 -1.37 8.36 4.11
N PHE A 86 -1.86 9.32 3.31
CA PHE A 86 -2.84 10.33 3.75
C PHE A 86 -4.08 9.67 4.31
N GLN A 87 -4.68 8.75 3.55
CA GLN A 87 -5.89 8.06 3.99
C GLN A 87 -5.69 7.29 5.29
N LEU A 88 -4.60 6.50 5.39
CA LEU A 88 -4.29 5.72 6.59
C LEU A 88 -4.08 6.60 7.82
N SER A 89 -3.34 7.71 7.71
CA SER A 89 -3.10 8.62 8.84
C SER A 89 -4.39 9.28 9.33
N TYR A 90 -5.24 9.76 8.42
CA TYR A 90 -6.50 10.40 8.79
C TYR A 90 -7.50 9.39 9.37
N CYS A 91 -7.65 8.22 8.77
CA CYS A 91 -8.52 7.15 9.29
C CYS A 91 -8.07 6.65 10.67
N ALA A 92 -6.76 6.50 10.90
CA ALA A 92 -6.23 6.14 12.21
C ALA A 92 -6.56 7.22 13.26
N VAL A 93 -6.35 8.50 12.96
CA VAL A 93 -6.64 9.60 13.90
C VAL A 93 -8.14 9.75 14.17
N ILE A 94 -9.00 9.60 13.15
CA ILE A 94 -10.46 9.54 13.34
C ILE A 94 -10.83 8.37 14.25
N GLY A 95 -10.25 7.19 14.03
CA GLY A 95 -10.44 6.02 14.87
C GLY A 95 -10.05 6.27 16.33
N ILE A 96 -8.90 6.90 16.58
CA ILE A 96 -8.46 7.29 17.93
C ILE A 96 -9.49 8.22 18.58
N ILE A 97 -9.86 9.32 17.91
CA ILE A 97 -10.78 10.32 18.48
C ILE A 97 -12.16 9.71 18.75
N ALA A 98 -12.66 8.87 17.83
CA ALA A 98 -13.98 8.26 17.93
C ALA A 98 -14.05 7.13 18.97
N PHE A 99 -13.02 6.30 19.09
CA PHE A 99 -13.13 5.01 19.79
C PHE A 99 -12.28 4.89 21.05
N GLN A 100 -11.16 5.61 21.17
CA GLN A 100 -10.22 5.44 22.28
C GLN A 100 -10.88 5.62 23.64
N GLN A 101 -11.71 6.66 23.81
CA GLN A 101 -12.33 6.96 25.09
C GLN A 101 -13.33 5.87 25.53
N PHE A 102 -14.06 5.28 24.58
CA PHE A 102 -15.00 4.20 24.86
C PHE A 102 -14.27 2.91 25.25
N ILE A 103 -13.15 2.61 24.60
CA ILE A 103 -12.31 1.46 24.93
C ILE A 103 -11.68 1.64 26.31
N TYR A 104 -11.06 2.80 26.56
CA TYR A 104 -10.33 3.07 27.79
C TYR A 104 -11.23 3.02 29.03
N ARG A 105 -12.41 3.65 28.98
CA ARG A 105 -13.34 3.71 30.12
C ARG A 105 -13.97 2.38 30.51
N LYS A 106 -13.90 1.35 29.65
CA LYS A 106 -14.54 0.06 29.89
C LYS A 106 -13.97 -0.67 31.11
N ARG A 107 -12.68 -0.51 31.38
CA ARG A 107 -12.03 -1.07 32.57
C ARG A 107 -11.16 -0.04 33.25
N TYR A 108 -11.42 0.15 34.53
CA TYR A 108 -10.56 0.93 35.40
C TYR A 108 -9.57 0.01 36.11
N PHE A 109 -8.30 0.39 36.08
CA PHE A 109 -7.23 -0.31 36.78
C PHE A 109 -6.62 0.60 37.85
N SER A 110 -6.51 0.08 39.08
CA SER A 110 -5.94 0.82 40.21
C SER A 110 -4.43 1.01 40.04
N ASN A 111 -3.70 -0.04 39.64
CA ASN A 111 -2.25 0.00 39.44
C ASN A 111 -1.87 0.95 38.29
N TRP A 112 -0.92 1.86 38.55
CA TRP A 112 -0.46 2.87 37.60
C TRP A 112 0.15 2.25 36.33
N LEU A 113 0.91 1.16 36.45
CA LEU A 113 1.57 0.51 35.33
C LEU A 113 0.55 -0.16 34.41
N VAL A 114 -0.40 -0.90 34.99
CA VAL A 114 -1.49 -1.54 34.24
C VAL A 114 -2.36 -0.49 33.56
N ARG A 115 -2.63 0.63 34.22
CA ARG A 115 -3.37 1.75 33.63
C ARG A 115 -2.62 2.38 32.45
N TYR A 116 -1.30 2.54 32.56
CA TYR A 116 -0.47 3.05 31.47
C TYR A 116 -0.50 2.11 30.26
N ILE A 117 -0.27 0.80 30.48
CA ILE A 117 -0.35 -0.22 29.43
C ILE A 117 -1.75 -0.24 28.79
N TRP A 118 -2.82 -0.20 29.60
CA TRP A 118 -4.19 -0.16 29.10
C TRP A 118 -4.48 1.10 28.26
N SER A 119 -3.92 2.25 28.63
CA SER A 119 -4.02 3.46 27.83
C SER A 119 -3.34 3.29 26.47
N MET A 120 -2.16 2.68 26.41
CA MET A 120 -1.46 2.42 25.14
C MET A 120 -2.25 1.44 24.28
N VAL A 121 -2.69 0.32 24.86
CA VAL A 121 -3.56 -0.67 24.20
C VAL A 121 -4.82 -0.02 23.64
N SER A 122 -5.47 0.86 24.41
CA SER A 122 -6.70 1.54 23.97
C SER A 122 -6.46 2.46 22.76
N VAL A 123 -5.33 3.17 22.73
CA VAL A 123 -4.96 4.03 21.59
C VAL A 123 -4.65 3.17 20.36
N THR A 124 -3.84 2.13 20.50
CA THR A 124 -3.48 1.22 19.40
C THR A 124 -4.71 0.52 18.82
N LEU A 125 -5.62 0.03 19.68
CA LEU A 125 -6.87 -0.57 19.23
C LEU A 125 -7.75 0.43 18.47
N ALA A 126 -7.92 1.65 19.00
CA ALA A 126 -8.75 2.66 18.36
C ALA A 126 -8.20 3.10 17.00
N ALA A 127 -6.87 3.27 16.89
CA ALA A 127 -6.19 3.57 15.64
C ALA A 127 -6.38 2.42 14.63
N GLN A 128 -6.17 1.17 15.09
CA GLN A 128 -6.29 -0.01 14.23
C GLN A 128 -7.72 -0.17 13.73
N ILE A 129 -8.75 0.03 14.56
CA ILE A 129 -10.16 -0.03 14.12
C ILE A 129 -10.43 0.93 12.96
N GLY A 130 -9.88 2.15 13.01
CA GLY A 130 -10.04 3.14 11.94
C GLY A 130 -9.27 2.81 10.67
N ALA A 131 -8.03 2.32 10.80
CA ALA A 131 -7.14 2.02 9.68
C ALA A 131 -7.37 0.63 9.06
N PHE A 132 -7.96 -0.30 9.81
CA PHE A 132 -8.06 -1.73 9.47
C PHE A 132 -8.64 -2.00 8.08
N PRO A 133 -9.79 -1.43 7.69
CA PRO A 133 -10.36 -1.73 6.37
C PRO A 133 -9.46 -1.26 5.22
N LEU A 134 -8.77 -0.12 5.37
CA LEU A 134 -7.81 0.37 4.38
C LEU A 134 -6.52 -0.45 4.36
N CYS A 135 -6.04 -0.92 5.51
CA CYS A 135 -4.88 -1.82 5.55
C CYS A 135 -5.15 -3.10 4.75
N ILE A 136 -6.34 -3.70 4.91
CA ILE A 136 -6.73 -4.86 4.11
C ILE A 136 -6.85 -4.48 2.63
N TYR A 137 -7.47 -3.34 2.31
CA TYR A 137 -7.67 -2.90 0.93
C TYR A 137 -6.36 -2.70 0.17
N TYR A 138 -5.37 -2.03 0.77
CA TYR A 138 -4.12 -1.70 0.09
C TYR A 138 -3.05 -2.76 0.20
N PHE A 139 -2.94 -3.41 1.36
CA PHE A 139 -1.85 -4.36 1.63
C PHE A 139 -2.30 -5.80 1.57
N HIS A 140 -3.61 -6.09 1.48
CA HIS A 140 -4.18 -7.44 1.50
C HIS A 140 -3.70 -8.29 2.68
N GLN A 141 -3.33 -7.62 3.76
CA GLN A 141 -2.66 -8.19 4.91
C GLN A 141 -3.19 -7.55 6.19
N PHE A 142 -3.22 -8.35 7.26
CA PHE A 142 -3.50 -7.88 8.60
C PHE A 142 -2.44 -8.38 9.59
N PRO A 143 -1.69 -7.48 10.24
CA PRO A 143 -0.72 -7.87 11.25
C PRO A 143 -1.46 -8.31 12.53
N ASN A 144 -1.42 -9.60 12.86
CA ASN A 144 -2.12 -10.15 14.03
C ASN A 144 -1.47 -9.69 15.34
N LEU A 145 -0.15 -9.55 15.34
CA LEU A 145 0.64 -9.22 16.52
C LEU A 145 0.80 -7.71 16.74
N PHE A 146 0.04 -6.88 16.01
CA PHE A 146 0.11 -5.42 16.05
C PHE A 146 0.04 -4.84 17.47
N LEU A 147 -0.70 -5.48 18.38
CA LEU A 147 -0.87 -4.97 19.74
C LEU A 147 0.43 -5.11 20.55
N ILE A 148 1.06 -6.29 20.48
CA ILE A 148 2.26 -6.62 21.24
C ILE A 148 3.45 -5.86 20.65
N THR A 149 3.58 -5.87 19.32
CA THR A 149 4.66 -5.14 18.64
C THR A 149 4.57 -3.65 18.91
N ASN A 150 3.38 -3.03 18.80
CA ASN A 150 3.24 -1.61 19.14
C ASN A 150 3.45 -1.30 20.63
N LEU A 151 3.11 -2.22 21.55
CA LEU A 151 3.34 -2.01 22.98
C LEU A 151 4.83 -1.91 23.32
N ILE A 152 5.70 -2.57 22.55
CA ILE A 152 7.16 -2.53 22.72
C ILE A 152 7.78 -1.43 21.84
N SER A 153 7.44 -1.39 20.55
CA SER A 153 8.03 -0.50 19.57
C SER A 153 7.70 0.98 19.80
N VAL A 154 6.51 1.33 20.30
CA VAL A 154 6.14 2.74 20.55
C VAL A 154 6.96 3.36 21.69
N PRO A 155 7.06 2.76 22.89
CA PRO A 155 7.92 3.32 23.93
C PRO A 155 9.41 3.30 23.54
N LEU A 156 9.88 2.22 22.90
CA LEU A 156 11.28 2.11 22.50
C LEU A 156 11.66 3.14 21.43
N SER A 157 10.81 3.33 20.41
CA SER A 157 11.00 4.38 19.39
C SER A 157 10.96 5.78 20.00
N THR A 158 10.18 5.99 21.06
CA THR A 158 10.19 7.26 21.80
C THR A 158 11.54 7.48 22.48
N ILE A 159 12.11 6.46 23.13
CA ILE A 159 13.44 6.55 23.77
C ILE A 159 14.52 6.81 22.71
N ILE A 160 14.50 6.05 21.61
CA ILE A 160 15.44 6.22 20.49
C ILE A 160 15.35 7.64 19.95
N LEU A 161 14.14 8.14 19.67
CA LEU A 161 13.91 9.48 19.15
C LEU A 161 14.52 10.57 20.05
N PHE A 162 14.26 10.52 21.36
CA PHE A 162 14.85 11.51 22.28
C PHE A 162 16.35 11.36 22.39
N GLY A 163 16.87 10.13 22.32
CA GLY A 163 18.29 9.86 22.29
C GLY A 163 18.97 10.39 21.03
N GLU A 164 18.36 10.25 19.86
CA GLU A 164 18.86 10.82 18.60
C GLU A 164 18.88 12.35 18.63
N ILE A 165 17.82 12.98 19.17
CA ILE A 165 17.80 14.43 19.38
C ILE A 165 18.93 14.84 20.33
N LEU A 166 19.14 14.10 21.42
CA LEU A 166 20.23 14.38 22.35
C LEU A 166 21.60 14.20 21.69
N LEU A 167 21.77 13.15 20.88
CA LEU A 167 22.98 12.87 20.13
C LEU A 167 23.36 14.04 19.22
N ILE A 168 22.38 14.64 18.52
CA ILE A 168 22.60 15.85 17.71
C ILE A 168 23.07 17.02 18.57
N ILE A 169 22.47 17.23 19.74
CA ILE A 169 22.83 18.34 20.64
C ILE A 169 24.26 18.19 21.17
N ILE A 170 24.67 16.97 21.50
CA ILE A 170 26.00 16.69 22.06
C ILE A 170 27.03 16.28 21.01
N ALA A 171 26.70 16.36 19.72
CA ALA A 171 27.55 15.87 18.62
C ALA A 171 28.95 16.49 18.62
N ALA A 172 29.11 17.71 19.17
CA ALA A 172 30.40 18.36 19.34
C ALA A 172 31.33 17.68 20.38
N PHE A 173 30.79 16.82 21.25
CA PHE A 173 31.54 16.08 22.26
C PHE A 173 31.70 14.61 21.81
N GLU A 174 32.72 14.36 20.99
CA GLU A 174 32.91 13.08 20.27
C GLU A 174 32.81 11.83 21.17
N THR A 175 33.43 11.85 22.36
CA THR A 175 33.42 10.69 23.27
C THR A 175 32.02 10.41 23.83
N LEU A 176 31.32 11.44 24.29
CA LEU A 176 29.97 11.30 24.84
C LEU A 176 28.97 10.93 23.74
N ALA A 177 29.11 11.54 22.56
CA ALA A 177 28.33 11.20 21.37
C ALA A 177 28.58 9.75 20.93
N GLY A 178 29.83 9.27 20.99
CA GLY A 178 30.18 7.88 20.70
C GLY A 178 29.48 6.88 21.63
N TRP A 179 29.53 7.10 22.94
CA TRP A 179 28.85 6.23 23.91
C TRP A 179 27.33 6.23 23.75
N LEU A 180 26.71 7.41 23.56
CA LEU A 180 25.28 7.49 23.27
C LEU A 180 24.93 6.82 21.95
N GLY A 181 25.74 7.01 20.91
CA GLY A 181 25.54 6.41 19.59
C GLY A 181 25.57 4.87 19.64
N ILE A 182 26.50 4.29 20.40
CA ILE A 182 26.55 2.84 20.64
C ILE A 182 25.27 2.37 21.36
N GLY A 183 24.86 3.08 22.42
CA GLY A 183 23.63 2.75 23.15
C GLY A 183 22.38 2.83 22.28
N LEU A 184 22.26 3.85 21.44
CA LEU A 184 21.15 4.03 20.51
C LEU A 184 21.14 2.97 19.42
N SER A 185 22.31 2.67 18.84
CA SER A 185 22.48 1.59 17.88
C SER A 185 22.02 0.25 18.48
N ALA A 186 22.47 -0.08 19.70
CA ALA A 186 22.04 -1.28 20.41
C ALA A 186 20.52 -1.30 20.66
N ALA A 187 19.91 -0.16 21.00
CA ALA A 187 18.46 -0.05 21.17
C ALA A 187 17.69 -0.27 19.85
N ILE A 188 18.20 0.26 18.73
CA ILE A 188 17.63 0.05 17.39
C ILE A 188 17.76 -1.43 16.99
N TYR A 189 18.93 -2.03 17.18
CA TYR A 189 19.14 -3.46 16.94
C TYR A 189 18.21 -4.33 17.79
N ALA A 190 18.05 -4.01 19.07
CA ALA A 190 17.12 -4.71 19.96
C ALA A 190 15.66 -4.57 19.48
N MET A 191 15.24 -3.36 19.06
CA MET A 191 13.91 -3.13 18.51
C MET A 191 13.67 -4.00 17.27
N ASN A 192 14.62 -4.01 16.33
CA ASN A 192 14.53 -4.81 15.10
C ASN A 192 14.56 -6.31 15.39
N ALA A 193 15.38 -6.76 16.34
CA ALA A 193 15.41 -8.16 16.77
C ALA A 193 14.06 -8.61 17.35
N VAL A 194 13.41 -7.77 18.15
CA VAL A 194 12.06 -8.06 18.67
C VAL A 194 11.04 -8.14 17.53
N ILE A 195 11.09 -7.22 16.56
CA ILE A 195 10.18 -7.24 15.40
C ILE A 195 10.41 -8.52 14.58
N MET A 196 11.65 -8.85 14.24
CA MET A 196 11.99 -10.07 13.48
C MET A 196 11.61 -11.35 14.23
N PHE A 197 11.76 -11.37 15.56
CA PHE A 197 11.32 -12.48 16.40
C PHE A 197 9.81 -12.71 16.25
N PHE A 198 9.00 -11.65 16.33
CA PHE A 198 7.55 -11.78 16.15
C PHE A 198 7.15 -12.07 14.70
N ASP A 199 7.92 -11.60 13.72
CA ASP A 199 7.68 -11.86 12.31
C ASP A 199 7.91 -13.34 11.94
N SER A 200 8.83 -14.01 12.64
CA SER A 200 9.15 -15.44 12.42
C SER A 200 8.00 -16.42 12.71
N PHE A 201 6.96 -15.98 13.43
CA PHE A 201 5.78 -16.80 13.66
C PHE A 201 4.93 -16.90 12.40
N SER A 202 4.51 -18.12 12.03
CA SER A 202 3.68 -18.37 10.83
C SER A 202 2.32 -17.66 10.82
N PHE A 203 1.86 -17.16 11.96
CA PHE A 203 0.61 -16.40 12.11
C PHE A 203 0.84 -14.91 12.37
N SER A 204 2.07 -14.40 12.25
CA SER A 204 2.40 -13.00 12.52
C SER A 204 1.56 -12.03 11.70
N VAL A 205 1.35 -12.38 10.43
CA VAL A 205 0.54 -11.66 9.46
C VAL A 205 -0.46 -12.63 8.83
N LEU A 206 -1.74 -12.26 8.80
CA LEU A 206 -2.69 -12.87 7.88
C LEU A 206 -2.50 -12.21 6.52
N ASP A 207 -2.10 -12.98 5.53
CA ASP A 207 -1.93 -12.54 4.16
C ASP A 207 -3.06 -13.01 3.25
N HIS A 208 -3.01 -12.54 2.00
CA HIS A 208 -3.95 -12.93 0.94
C HIS A 208 -5.43 -12.66 1.27
N ILE A 209 -5.70 -11.58 2.00
CA ILE A 209 -7.08 -11.14 2.26
C ILE A 209 -7.56 -10.33 1.05
N TYR A 210 -8.42 -10.92 0.22
CA TYR A 210 -9.03 -10.21 -0.89
C TYR A 210 -9.92 -9.06 -0.40
N ALA A 211 -9.65 -7.85 -0.87
CA ALA A 211 -10.51 -6.70 -0.68
C ALA A 211 -10.52 -5.82 -1.93
N ASN A 212 -11.73 -5.52 -2.40
CA ASN A 212 -12.00 -4.50 -3.39
C ASN A 212 -12.73 -3.30 -2.74
N MET A 213 -12.91 -2.22 -3.49
CA MET A 213 -13.57 -1.01 -3.02
C MET A 213 -14.91 -1.28 -2.33
N PHE A 214 -15.76 -2.14 -2.89
CA PHE A 214 -17.07 -2.49 -2.32
C PHE A 214 -16.95 -3.23 -0.99
N THR A 215 -16.12 -4.28 -0.93
CA THR A 215 -15.89 -5.03 0.31
C THR A 215 -15.32 -4.13 1.40
N THR A 216 -14.43 -3.18 1.06
CA THR A 216 -13.87 -2.20 2.01
C THR A 216 -14.94 -1.29 2.59
N TRP A 217 -15.88 -0.80 1.77
CA TRP A 217 -17.01 0.01 2.27
C TRP A 217 -17.94 -0.78 3.19
N PHE A 218 -18.27 -2.03 2.84
CA PHE A 218 -19.07 -2.89 3.72
C PHE A 218 -18.33 -3.22 5.02
N LEU A 219 -17.01 -3.37 4.97
CA LEU A 219 -16.18 -3.57 6.16
C LEU A 219 -16.16 -2.32 7.05
N TYR A 220 -16.02 -1.13 6.47
CA TYR A 220 -16.19 0.14 7.20
C TYR A 220 -17.58 0.27 7.83
N GLY A 221 -18.63 -0.05 7.08
CA GLY A 221 -20.01 -0.06 7.57
C GLY A 221 -20.18 -1.02 8.75
N THR A 222 -19.61 -2.23 8.64
CA THR A 222 -19.61 -3.23 9.70
C THR A 222 -18.92 -2.69 10.96
N VAL A 223 -17.70 -2.14 10.82
CA VAL A 223 -16.95 -1.56 11.94
C VAL A 223 -17.74 -0.42 12.59
N ALA A 224 -18.26 0.52 11.80
CA ALA A 224 -19.00 1.67 12.31
C ALA A 224 -20.28 1.25 13.04
N LEU A 225 -21.07 0.32 12.47
CA LEU A 225 -22.32 -0.15 13.06
C LEU A 225 -22.09 -1.02 14.30
N LEU A 226 -21.07 -1.88 14.31
CA LEU A 226 -20.73 -2.66 15.50
C LEU A 226 -20.24 -1.75 16.64
N MET A 227 -19.48 -0.70 16.34
CA MET A 227 -19.08 0.30 17.33
C MET A 227 -20.29 1.12 17.81
N ALA A 228 -21.17 1.54 16.92
CA ALA A 228 -22.41 2.24 17.29
C ALA A 228 -23.34 1.36 18.15
N TRP A 229 -23.43 0.06 17.84
CA TRP A 229 -24.12 -0.91 18.68
C TRP A 229 -23.44 -1.06 20.03
N TRP A 230 -22.12 -1.13 20.08
CA TRP A 230 -21.40 -1.23 21.35
C TRP A 230 -21.73 -0.03 22.24
N MET A 231 -21.78 1.18 21.68
CA MET A 231 -22.10 2.41 22.40
C MET A 231 -23.57 2.50 22.83
N ASN A 232 -24.52 2.22 21.93
CA ASN A 232 -25.94 2.50 22.16
C ASN A 232 -26.76 1.26 22.55
N LYS A 233 -26.19 0.06 22.45
CA LYS A 233 -26.83 -1.25 22.71
C LYS A 233 -28.14 -1.52 21.96
N SER A 234 -28.40 -0.78 20.88
CA SER A 234 -29.61 -0.89 20.07
C SER A 234 -29.59 -2.17 19.22
N ARG A 235 -30.60 -3.03 19.41
CA ARG A 235 -30.75 -4.26 18.61
C ARG A 235 -30.82 -3.97 17.11
N ARG A 236 -31.50 -2.90 16.68
CA ARG A 236 -31.61 -2.55 15.24
C ARG A 236 -30.23 -2.32 14.61
N VAL A 237 -29.37 -1.57 15.29
CA VAL A 237 -28.00 -1.27 14.82
C VAL A 237 -27.16 -2.54 14.71
N LEU A 238 -27.32 -3.49 15.65
CA LEU A 238 -26.66 -4.78 15.57
C LEU A 238 -27.09 -5.57 14.33
N HIS A 239 -28.39 -5.67 14.05
CA HIS A 239 -28.88 -6.39 12.87
C HIS A 239 -28.36 -5.79 11.56
N PHE A 240 -28.32 -4.45 11.45
CA PHE A 240 -27.70 -3.79 10.30
C PHE A 240 -26.20 -4.09 10.20
N GLY A 241 -25.47 -4.04 11.33
CA GLY A 241 -24.04 -4.36 11.36
C GLY A 241 -23.75 -5.80 10.95
N LEU A 242 -24.55 -6.76 11.42
CA LEU A 242 -24.46 -8.16 11.03
C LEU A 242 -24.87 -8.36 9.56
N GLY A 243 -25.84 -7.60 9.04
CA GLY A 243 -26.20 -7.58 7.63
C GLY A 243 -25.03 -7.12 6.75
N CYS A 244 -24.35 -6.01 7.12
CA CYS A 244 -23.15 -5.56 6.42
C CYS A 244 -22.02 -6.60 6.47
N LEU A 245 -21.83 -7.27 7.61
CA LEU A 245 -20.84 -8.33 7.76
C LEU A 245 -21.17 -9.54 6.88
N ALA A 246 -22.43 -9.93 6.79
CA ALA A 246 -22.89 -11.03 5.93
C ALA A 246 -22.68 -10.71 4.44
N VAL A 247 -22.98 -9.47 4.02
CA VAL A 247 -22.71 -9.02 2.65
C VAL A 247 -21.21 -8.99 2.36
N PHE A 248 -20.40 -8.49 3.30
CA PHE A 248 -18.94 -8.55 3.20
C PHE A 248 -18.45 -10.00 3.01
N ALA A 249 -18.90 -10.92 3.85
CA ALA A 249 -18.52 -12.33 3.79
C ALA A 249 -18.96 -12.99 2.47
N ALA A 250 -20.16 -12.70 1.99
CA ALA A 250 -20.66 -13.20 0.71
C ALA A 250 -19.84 -12.67 -0.48
N LEU A 251 -19.58 -11.36 -0.54
CA LEU A 251 -18.73 -10.76 -1.57
C LEU A 251 -17.31 -11.32 -1.54
N HIS A 252 -16.75 -11.50 -0.34
CA HIS A 252 -15.43 -12.10 -0.18
C HIS A 252 -15.40 -13.56 -0.63
N ALA A 253 -16.43 -14.35 -0.32
CA ALA A 253 -16.56 -15.74 -0.77
C ALA A 253 -16.69 -15.83 -2.30
N ILE A 254 -17.53 -14.99 -2.91
CA ILE A 254 -17.70 -14.92 -4.38
C ILE A 254 -16.36 -14.56 -5.04
N ALA A 255 -15.67 -13.54 -4.54
CA ALA A 255 -14.37 -13.14 -5.07
C ALA A 255 -13.33 -14.26 -4.91
N HIS A 256 -13.33 -14.97 -3.78
CA HIS A 256 -12.44 -16.12 -3.59
C HIS A 256 -12.74 -17.24 -4.59
N ILE A 257 -14.01 -17.52 -4.90
CA ILE A 257 -14.39 -18.49 -5.94
C ILE A 257 -13.91 -18.03 -7.33
N GLN A 258 -14.10 -16.75 -7.66
CA GLN A 258 -13.64 -16.18 -8.94
C GLN A 258 -12.11 -16.26 -9.09
N LEU A 259 -11.35 -15.94 -8.04
CA LEU A 259 -9.89 -16.07 -8.04
C LEU A 259 -9.41 -17.51 -8.21
N GLN A 260 -10.18 -18.51 -7.76
CA GLN A 260 -9.87 -19.93 -7.97
C GLN A 260 -10.18 -20.40 -9.40
N GLN A 261 -10.87 -19.59 -10.19
CA GLN A 261 -11.20 -19.88 -11.59
C GLN A 261 -10.49 -18.94 -12.57
N GLN A 262 -9.74 -17.96 -12.08
CA GLN A 262 -9.12 -16.95 -12.94
C GLN A 262 -8.06 -17.56 -13.86
N LYS A 263 -8.04 -17.05 -15.08
CA LYS A 263 -7.05 -17.35 -16.11
C LYS A 263 -6.70 -16.06 -16.80
N LYS A 264 -5.52 -15.51 -16.51
CA LYS A 264 -5.16 -14.17 -16.98
C LYS A 264 -3.74 -14.13 -17.50
N VAL A 265 -3.50 -13.26 -18.48
CA VAL A 265 -2.15 -12.90 -18.93
C VAL A 265 -1.96 -11.42 -18.66
N ILE A 266 -0.92 -11.07 -17.91
CA ILE A 266 -0.62 -9.68 -17.54
C ILE A 266 0.71 -9.29 -18.16
N ILE A 267 0.70 -8.24 -18.98
CA ILE A 267 1.90 -7.62 -19.56
C ILE A 267 2.14 -6.31 -18.81
N TYR A 268 3.23 -6.26 -18.06
CA TYR A 268 3.50 -5.18 -17.11
C TYR A 268 4.16 -3.96 -17.76
N ASN A 269 3.86 -2.77 -17.22
CA ASN A 269 4.59 -1.56 -17.55
C ASN A 269 5.87 -1.45 -16.71
N VAL A 270 6.95 -2.04 -17.23
CA VAL A 270 8.28 -1.95 -16.64
C VAL A 270 9.24 -1.31 -17.64
N SER A 271 9.74 -0.13 -17.29
CA SER A 271 10.61 0.62 -18.19
C SER A 271 11.83 -0.20 -18.61
N ARG A 272 12.07 -0.30 -19.93
CA ARG A 272 13.21 -0.99 -20.56
C ARG A 272 13.25 -2.51 -20.36
N GLN A 273 12.20 -3.13 -19.83
CA GLN A 273 12.21 -4.55 -19.49
C GLN A 273 10.91 -5.22 -19.93
N LYS A 274 11.02 -6.46 -20.41
CA LYS A 274 9.90 -7.33 -20.71
C LYS A 274 9.51 -8.09 -19.44
N ALA A 275 8.24 -8.00 -19.05
CA ALA A 275 7.73 -8.67 -17.86
C ALA A 275 6.27 -9.10 -18.06
N ILE A 276 6.01 -10.40 -17.96
CA ILE A 276 4.72 -11.01 -18.24
C ILE A 276 4.43 -12.09 -17.20
N ASP A 277 3.24 -12.10 -16.63
CA ASP A 277 2.75 -13.21 -15.80
C ASP A 277 1.60 -13.93 -16.51
N PHE A 278 1.71 -15.24 -16.64
CA PHE A 278 0.59 -16.14 -16.93
C PHE A 278 0.02 -16.63 -15.61
N ILE A 279 -1.24 -16.33 -15.32
CA ILE A 279 -1.92 -16.67 -14.06
C ILE A 279 -2.96 -17.74 -14.33
N ASP A 280 -2.86 -18.85 -13.59
CA ASP A 280 -3.84 -19.94 -13.55
C ASP A 280 -4.20 -20.20 -12.08
N LYS A 281 -5.42 -19.84 -11.69
CA LYS A 281 -5.88 -19.87 -10.29
C LYS A 281 -4.96 -19.01 -9.40
N LYS A 282 -4.29 -19.61 -8.41
CA LYS A 282 -3.31 -18.95 -7.52
C LYS A 282 -1.85 -19.14 -7.95
N GLN A 283 -1.64 -19.82 -9.07
CA GLN A 283 -0.30 -20.06 -9.61
C GLN A 283 0.01 -19.02 -10.68
N PHE A 284 1.26 -18.60 -10.76
CA PHE A 284 1.75 -17.80 -11.87
C PHE A 284 3.06 -18.35 -12.44
N LEU A 285 3.24 -18.18 -13.73
CA LEU A 285 4.49 -18.42 -14.44
C LEU A 285 4.95 -17.10 -15.04
N PHE A 286 6.12 -16.65 -14.62
CA PHE A 286 6.71 -15.41 -15.09
C PHE A 286 7.56 -15.65 -16.33
N VAL A 287 7.34 -14.85 -17.36
CA VAL A 287 8.13 -14.82 -18.61
C VAL A 287 8.62 -13.40 -18.81
N GLY A 288 9.93 -13.21 -18.86
CA GLY A 288 10.51 -11.89 -18.99
C GLY A 288 12.01 -11.89 -18.87
N ASP A 289 12.57 -10.69 -18.79
CA ASP A 289 14.02 -10.49 -18.69
C ASP A 289 14.55 -11.00 -17.34
N SER A 290 15.76 -11.57 -17.34
CA SER A 290 16.36 -12.21 -16.16
C SER A 290 16.56 -11.25 -14.98
N VAL A 291 16.65 -9.95 -15.23
CA VAL A 291 16.72 -8.90 -14.20
C VAL A 291 15.47 -8.89 -13.32
N MET A 292 14.31 -9.28 -13.87
CA MET A 292 13.02 -9.33 -13.16
C MET A 292 12.76 -10.67 -12.43
N MET A 293 13.64 -11.65 -12.62
CA MET A 293 13.55 -12.97 -11.97
C MET A 293 14.05 -12.93 -10.52
N LYS A 294 14.94 -12.01 -10.17
CA LYS A 294 15.48 -11.89 -8.81
C LYS A 294 14.58 -10.98 -7.96
N GLU A 295 14.34 -11.39 -6.71
CA GLU A 295 13.67 -10.53 -5.75
C GLU A 295 14.46 -9.23 -5.59
N GLY A 296 13.81 -8.11 -5.84
CA GLY A 296 14.44 -6.81 -5.86
C GLY A 296 13.42 -5.69 -5.91
N LEU A 297 13.91 -4.45 -5.83
CA LEU A 297 13.10 -3.25 -5.72
C LEU A 297 12.12 -3.13 -6.91
N GLN A 298 12.58 -3.43 -8.13
CA GLN A 298 11.75 -3.36 -9.34
C GLN A 298 10.60 -4.38 -9.32
N GLN A 299 10.84 -5.61 -8.88
CA GLN A 299 9.78 -6.62 -8.74
C GLN A 299 8.76 -6.19 -7.67
N ASN A 300 9.23 -5.64 -6.54
CA ASN A 300 8.38 -5.19 -5.44
C ASN A 300 7.44 -4.05 -5.85
N PHE A 301 7.87 -3.15 -6.73
CA PHE A 301 7.06 -2.01 -7.15
C PHE A 301 6.20 -2.27 -8.38
N HIS A 302 6.63 -3.14 -9.30
CA HIS A 302 5.92 -3.34 -10.58
C HIS A 302 5.13 -4.65 -10.67
N LEU A 303 5.64 -5.74 -10.09
CA LEU A 303 5.05 -7.08 -10.26
C LEU A 303 4.23 -7.50 -9.03
N LYS A 304 4.81 -7.34 -7.82
CA LYS A 304 4.16 -7.77 -6.57
C LYS A 304 2.76 -7.18 -6.36
N PRO A 305 2.47 -5.90 -6.66
CA PRO A 305 1.13 -5.35 -6.43
C PRO A 305 0.03 -6.11 -7.21
N ALA A 306 0.27 -6.43 -8.49
CA ALA A 306 -0.69 -7.19 -9.28
C ALA A 306 -0.79 -8.65 -8.82
N ARG A 307 0.35 -9.28 -8.50
CA ARG A 307 0.36 -10.66 -7.95
C ARG A 307 -0.40 -10.76 -6.64
N ILE A 308 -0.28 -9.76 -5.76
CA ILE A 308 -1.04 -9.69 -4.51
C ILE A 308 -2.54 -9.50 -4.81
N TYR A 309 -2.89 -8.56 -5.71
CA TYR A 309 -4.26 -8.29 -6.10
C TYR A 309 -4.97 -9.54 -6.66
N TYR A 310 -4.31 -10.26 -7.55
CA TYR A 310 -4.79 -11.52 -8.13
C TYR A 310 -4.51 -12.74 -7.25
N GLN A 311 -3.94 -12.58 -6.05
CA GLN A 311 -3.54 -13.70 -5.17
C GLN A 311 -2.72 -14.79 -5.87
N ALA A 312 -1.90 -14.40 -6.84
CA ALA A 312 -0.98 -15.28 -7.54
C ALA A 312 0.24 -15.48 -6.63
N SER A 313 0.10 -16.36 -5.64
CA SER A 313 1.08 -16.54 -4.55
C SER A 313 2.13 -17.58 -4.87
N LYS A 314 1.86 -18.52 -5.80
CA LYS A 314 2.76 -19.63 -6.11
C LYS A 314 3.39 -19.47 -7.49
N GLN A 315 4.68 -19.17 -7.52
CA GLN A 315 5.45 -19.24 -8.76
C GLN A 315 5.68 -20.70 -9.18
N VAL A 316 5.55 -21.00 -10.47
CA VAL A 316 5.82 -22.33 -11.03
C VAL A 316 6.69 -22.19 -12.27
N ASP A 317 7.64 -23.11 -12.45
CA ASP A 317 8.56 -23.10 -13.60
C ASP A 317 7.91 -23.59 -14.90
N SER A 318 6.86 -24.41 -14.80
CA SER A 318 6.08 -24.88 -15.95
C SER A 318 4.61 -25.02 -15.60
N MET A 319 3.74 -24.75 -16.58
CA MET A 319 2.29 -24.88 -16.43
C MET A 319 1.76 -25.82 -17.53
N PRO A 320 1.00 -26.88 -17.19
CA PRO A 320 0.41 -27.76 -18.21
C PRO A 320 -0.53 -27.03 -19.18
N SER A 321 -1.14 -25.94 -18.71
CA SER A 321 -2.03 -25.06 -19.47
C SER A 321 -1.30 -24.10 -20.41
N LEU A 322 0.04 -24.02 -20.33
CA LEU A 322 0.89 -23.16 -21.16
C LEU A 322 1.83 -24.00 -22.03
N ARG A 323 1.69 -23.90 -23.35
CA ARG A 323 2.66 -24.44 -24.31
C ARG A 323 3.48 -23.30 -24.87
N GLN A 324 4.81 -23.48 -24.88
CA GLN A 324 5.75 -22.48 -25.39
C GLN A 324 6.68 -23.11 -26.42
N ALA A 325 6.86 -22.45 -27.57
CA ALA A 325 7.86 -22.80 -28.57
C ALA A 325 8.30 -21.55 -29.33
N ASN A 326 9.61 -21.25 -29.37
CA ASN A 326 10.20 -20.19 -30.20
C ASN A 326 9.46 -18.83 -30.18
N GLY A 327 9.07 -18.36 -28.99
CA GLY A 327 8.35 -17.08 -28.83
C GLY A 327 6.83 -17.16 -29.04
N TYR A 328 6.31 -18.29 -29.49
CA TYR A 328 4.88 -18.59 -29.52
C TYR A 328 4.44 -19.22 -28.18
N TYR A 329 3.36 -18.68 -27.62
CA TYR A 329 2.76 -19.12 -26.37
C TYR A 329 1.28 -19.43 -26.60
N GLN A 330 0.86 -20.64 -26.27
CA GLN A 330 -0.55 -21.00 -26.22
C GLN A 330 -0.93 -21.19 -24.76
N PHE A 331 -1.77 -20.30 -24.25
CA PHE A 331 -2.34 -20.39 -22.91
C PHE A 331 -3.83 -20.70 -23.03
N TYR A 332 -4.22 -21.93 -22.69
CA TYR A 332 -5.56 -22.46 -22.97
C TYR A 332 -5.94 -22.30 -24.46
N ASN A 333 -7.02 -21.56 -24.75
CA ASN A 333 -7.52 -21.28 -26.10
C ASN A 333 -6.91 -20.01 -26.72
N LYS A 334 -6.17 -19.19 -25.95
CA LYS A 334 -5.55 -17.95 -26.43
C LYS A 334 -4.15 -18.23 -26.96
N LYS A 335 -3.85 -17.65 -28.12
CA LYS A 335 -2.57 -17.76 -28.83
C LYS A 335 -1.86 -16.41 -28.79
N LEU A 336 -0.66 -16.39 -28.25
CA LEU A 336 0.17 -15.20 -28.13
C LEU A 336 1.49 -15.41 -28.86
N LEU A 337 1.96 -14.39 -29.55
CA LEU A 337 3.26 -14.41 -30.23
C LEU A 337 4.09 -13.25 -29.72
N PHE A 338 5.25 -13.55 -29.15
CA PHE A 338 6.18 -12.57 -28.61
C PHE A 338 7.34 -12.40 -29.58
N MET A 339 7.46 -11.21 -30.15
CA MET A 339 8.54 -10.86 -31.05
C MET A 339 9.52 -9.92 -30.38
N ASP A 340 10.77 -10.36 -30.37
CA ASP A 340 11.91 -9.64 -29.83
C ASP A 340 12.85 -9.23 -30.97
N SER A 341 13.81 -8.36 -30.69
CA SER A 341 14.90 -7.98 -31.61
C SER A 341 15.69 -9.16 -32.20
N SER A 342 15.72 -10.30 -31.50
CA SER A 342 16.37 -11.55 -31.92
C SER A 342 15.45 -12.51 -32.69
N ALA A 343 14.15 -12.21 -32.79
CA ALA A 343 13.21 -13.07 -33.48
C ALA A 343 13.39 -12.93 -35.00
N VAL A 344 13.94 -13.97 -35.64
CA VAL A 344 13.91 -14.09 -37.10
C VAL A 344 12.55 -14.65 -37.49
N LEU A 345 11.72 -13.85 -38.16
CA LEU A 345 10.49 -14.37 -38.76
C LEU A 345 10.86 -15.35 -39.87
N GLN A 346 10.60 -16.64 -39.66
CA GLN A 346 10.39 -17.54 -40.79
C GLN A 346 8.92 -17.36 -41.18
N VAL A 347 8.70 -16.69 -42.33
CA VAL A 347 7.36 -16.47 -42.89
C VAL A 347 6.73 -17.85 -43.12
N PRO A 348 5.67 -18.23 -42.39
CA PRO A 348 4.98 -19.48 -42.65
C PRO A 348 4.22 -19.35 -43.96
N ASP A 349 4.11 -20.43 -44.74
CA ASP A 349 3.33 -20.47 -45.98
C ASP A 349 1.82 -20.19 -45.76
N THR A 350 1.35 -20.28 -44.51
CA THR A 350 -0.04 -20.00 -44.12
C THR A 350 -0.09 -18.97 -42.99
N ALA A 351 -0.92 -17.93 -43.18
CA ALA A 351 -1.08 -16.88 -42.19
C ALA A 351 -1.67 -17.45 -40.89
N ILE A 352 -1.00 -17.22 -39.76
CA ILE A 352 -1.41 -17.74 -38.45
C ILE A 352 -2.30 -16.70 -37.76
N ALA A 353 -3.53 -17.08 -37.43
CA ALA A 353 -4.40 -16.27 -36.60
C ALA A 353 -3.99 -16.40 -35.12
N ILE A 354 -3.76 -15.26 -34.46
CA ILE A 354 -3.38 -15.18 -33.04
C ILE A 354 -4.23 -14.13 -32.32
N ASP A 355 -4.35 -14.24 -31.01
CA ASP A 355 -5.12 -13.28 -30.21
C ASP A 355 -4.28 -12.05 -29.87
N VAL A 356 -3.02 -12.24 -29.48
CA VAL A 356 -2.13 -11.15 -29.05
C VAL A 356 -0.76 -11.27 -29.70
N LEU A 357 -0.35 -10.21 -30.38
CA LEU A 357 1.03 -10.01 -30.80
C LEU A 357 1.72 -9.05 -29.83
N LEU A 358 2.80 -9.48 -29.18
CA LEU A 358 3.61 -8.61 -28.34
C LEU A 358 4.91 -8.25 -29.06
N LEU A 359 5.20 -6.95 -29.15
CA LEU A 359 6.51 -6.45 -29.62
C LEU A 359 7.34 -5.99 -28.42
N SER A 360 8.57 -6.46 -28.32
CA SER A 360 9.50 -6.19 -27.21
C SER A 360 10.93 -5.93 -27.69
N HIS A 361 11.64 -5.01 -27.05
CA HIS A 361 13.04 -4.64 -27.31
C HIS A 361 13.30 -4.11 -28.73
N ASN A 362 12.36 -3.34 -29.28
CA ASN A 362 12.47 -2.64 -30.56
C ASN A 362 12.75 -3.56 -31.77
N PRO A 363 11.96 -4.61 -32.03
CA PRO A 363 12.15 -5.49 -33.19
C PRO A 363 12.09 -4.71 -34.51
N LYS A 364 12.91 -5.09 -35.49
CA LYS A 364 12.91 -4.47 -36.83
C LYS A 364 11.78 -5.08 -37.66
N VAL A 365 10.56 -4.61 -37.43
CA VAL A 365 9.35 -5.17 -38.03
C VAL A 365 8.47 -4.05 -38.56
N ASP A 366 7.96 -4.25 -39.78
CA ASP A 366 6.86 -3.48 -40.34
C ASP A 366 5.53 -4.22 -40.09
N ILE A 367 4.49 -3.48 -39.69
CA ILE A 367 3.19 -4.08 -39.36
C ILE A 367 2.52 -4.61 -40.61
N GLU A 368 2.64 -3.92 -41.75
CA GLU A 368 2.01 -4.34 -43.00
C GLU A 368 2.57 -5.67 -43.50
N GLU A 369 3.89 -5.84 -43.47
CA GLU A 369 4.57 -7.10 -43.81
C GLU A 369 4.17 -8.21 -42.83
N LEU A 370 4.09 -7.89 -41.54
CA LEU A 370 3.74 -8.85 -40.52
C LEU A 370 2.33 -9.41 -40.70
N LEU A 371 1.37 -8.59 -41.14
CA LEU A 371 -0.01 -9.01 -41.39
C LEU A 371 -0.16 -10.06 -42.51
N GLN A 372 0.83 -10.17 -43.40
CA GLN A 372 0.84 -11.20 -44.43
C GLN A 372 1.04 -12.60 -43.82
N SER A 373 1.81 -12.67 -42.73
CA SER A 373 2.20 -13.91 -42.05
C SER A 373 1.39 -14.20 -40.77
N VAL A 374 0.89 -13.17 -40.11
CA VAL A 374 0.25 -13.27 -38.80
C VAL A 374 -0.93 -12.32 -38.73
N LYS A 375 -2.10 -12.83 -38.35
CA LYS A 375 -3.32 -12.03 -38.18
C LYS A 375 -3.67 -11.91 -36.69
N PRO A 376 -3.18 -10.87 -36.00
CA PRO A 376 -3.48 -10.67 -34.59
C PRO A 376 -4.84 -9.99 -34.37
N ALA A 377 -5.56 -10.42 -33.34
CA ALA A 377 -6.75 -9.69 -32.88
C ALA A 377 -6.37 -8.38 -32.14
N CYS A 378 -5.21 -8.35 -31.48
CA CYS A 378 -4.66 -7.18 -30.80
C CYS A 378 -3.12 -7.17 -30.87
N ILE A 379 -2.53 -5.99 -31.04
CA ILE A 379 -1.07 -5.77 -30.98
C ILE A 379 -0.72 -4.98 -29.71
N VAL A 380 0.14 -5.53 -28.87
CA VAL A 380 0.59 -4.91 -27.63
C VAL A 380 2.05 -4.49 -27.77
N PHE A 381 2.33 -3.25 -27.39
CA PHE A 381 3.69 -2.71 -27.33
C PHE A 381 4.12 -2.60 -25.87
N ASP A 382 5.13 -3.37 -25.46
CA ASP A 382 5.63 -3.29 -24.09
C ASP A 382 6.54 -2.06 -23.86
N ALA A 383 6.87 -1.83 -22.60
CA ALA A 383 7.68 -0.68 -22.16
C ALA A 383 9.19 -0.84 -22.38
N SER A 384 9.63 -1.91 -23.05
CA SER A 384 11.02 -2.06 -23.50
C SER A 384 11.29 -1.37 -24.84
N ASN A 385 10.23 -1.03 -25.58
CA ASN A 385 10.32 -0.27 -26.83
C ASN A 385 10.50 1.24 -26.59
N SER A 386 11.16 1.88 -27.55
CA SER A 386 11.29 3.34 -27.60
C SER A 386 9.97 4.01 -27.99
N LEU A 387 9.63 5.14 -27.35
CA LEU A 387 8.35 5.82 -27.56
C LEU A 387 8.11 6.24 -29.02
N TRP A 388 9.15 6.68 -29.73
CA TRP A 388 9.02 7.05 -31.14
C TRP A 388 8.60 5.86 -32.02
N LYS A 389 9.08 4.65 -31.70
CA LYS A 389 8.79 3.44 -32.46
C LYS A 389 7.39 2.92 -32.16
N ILE A 390 6.98 2.99 -30.89
CA ILE A 390 5.60 2.73 -30.47
C ILE A 390 4.65 3.67 -31.22
N GLN A 391 4.96 4.96 -31.31
CA GLN A 391 4.13 5.93 -32.02
C GLN A 391 4.03 5.61 -33.53
N LYS A 392 5.14 5.24 -34.17
CA LYS A 392 5.15 4.80 -35.58
C LYS A 392 4.22 3.60 -35.78
N TRP A 393 4.35 2.58 -34.92
CA TRP A 393 3.52 1.38 -35.01
C TRP A 393 2.04 1.65 -34.72
N LYS A 394 1.75 2.53 -33.76
CA LYS A 394 0.39 2.96 -33.44
C LYS A 394 -0.28 3.65 -34.64
N SER A 395 0.42 4.56 -35.31
CA SER A 395 -0.08 5.17 -36.55
C SER A 395 -0.38 4.15 -37.66
N ALA A 396 0.46 3.13 -37.81
CA ALA A 396 0.21 2.06 -38.77
C ALA A 396 -1.01 1.19 -38.38
N CYS A 397 -1.14 0.84 -37.09
CA CYS A 397 -2.32 0.14 -36.58
C CYS A 397 -3.62 0.93 -36.82
N GLU A 398 -3.60 2.24 -36.59
CA GLU A 398 -4.74 3.14 -36.83
C GLU A 398 -5.12 3.18 -38.31
N ALA A 399 -4.14 3.30 -39.22
CA ALA A 399 -4.37 3.26 -40.67
C ALA A 399 -4.99 1.93 -41.14
N LEU A 400 -4.64 0.82 -40.48
CA LEU A 400 -5.09 -0.53 -40.82
C LEU A 400 -6.32 -0.99 -40.00
N ASN A 401 -6.92 -0.10 -39.19
CA ASN A 401 -8.04 -0.39 -38.27
C ASN A 401 -7.77 -1.59 -37.33
N LEU A 402 -6.54 -1.74 -36.86
CA LEU A 402 -6.14 -2.77 -35.91
C LEU A 402 -6.26 -2.29 -34.47
N ARG A 403 -6.64 -3.20 -33.56
CA ARG A 403 -6.60 -2.92 -32.13
C ARG A 403 -5.15 -2.95 -31.65
N CYS A 404 -4.70 -1.87 -31.01
CA CYS A 404 -3.39 -1.83 -30.39
C CYS A 404 -3.42 -1.26 -28.96
N HIS A 405 -2.51 -1.73 -28.11
CA HIS A 405 -2.35 -1.25 -26.74
C HIS A 405 -0.90 -0.87 -26.46
N SER A 406 -0.67 0.38 -26.06
CA SER A 406 0.64 0.88 -25.64
C SER A 406 0.73 0.79 -24.12
N VAL A 407 1.56 -0.14 -23.62
CA VAL A 407 1.74 -0.33 -22.17
C VAL A 407 2.33 0.92 -21.47
N PRO A 408 3.29 1.67 -22.06
CA PRO A 408 3.78 2.91 -21.47
C PRO A 408 2.72 4.01 -21.28
N GLU A 409 1.74 4.09 -22.18
CA GLU A 409 0.72 5.15 -22.19
C GLU A 409 -0.54 4.75 -21.40
N ALA A 410 -1.02 3.53 -21.61
CA ALA A 410 -2.29 3.05 -21.09
C ALA A 410 -2.15 2.17 -19.82
N GLY A 411 -0.91 1.88 -19.41
CA GLY A 411 -0.62 0.98 -18.29
C GLY A 411 -0.62 -0.50 -18.69
N ALA A 412 -0.55 -1.38 -17.69
CA ALA A 412 -0.45 -2.83 -17.91
C ALA A 412 -1.63 -3.36 -18.76
N PHE A 413 -1.31 -4.26 -19.70
CA PHE A 413 -2.31 -4.96 -20.49
C PHE A 413 -2.73 -6.24 -19.77
N VAL A 414 -4.02 -6.47 -19.60
CA VAL A 414 -4.57 -7.66 -18.94
C VAL A 414 -5.51 -8.37 -19.89
N LEU A 415 -5.15 -9.58 -20.29
CA LEU A 415 -5.99 -10.47 -21.09
C LEU A 415 -6.69 -11.47 -20.17
N ASP A 416 -8.02 -11.56 -20.26
CA ASP A 416 -8.79 -12.65 -19.66
C ASP A 416 -8.98 -13.78 -20.68
N VAL A 417 -8.62 -15.01 -20.32
CA VAL A 417 -8.71 -16.16 -21.23
C VAL A 417 -10.16 -16.53 -21.51
N ASP A 418 -11.03 -16.40 -20.50
CA ASP A 418 -12.45 -16.74 -20.61
C ASP A 418 -13.28 -15.53 -21.11
N GLY A 419 -12.64 -14.37 -21.31
CA GLY A 419 -13.25 -13.15 -21.81
C GLY A 419 -13.08 -12.91 -23.33
N PRO A 420 -13.90 -12.02 -23.91
CA PRO A 420 -13.77 -11.59 -25.29
C PRO A 420 -12.44 -10.87 -25.58
#